data_AF-A0A2E9QNA4-F1
#
_entry.id   AF-A0A2E9QNA4-F1
#
_cell.length_a   1.000
_cell.length_b   1.000
_cell.length_c   1.000
_cell.angle_alpha   90.00
_cell.angle_beta   90.00
_cell.angle_gamma   90.00
#
_symmetry.space_group_name_H-M   'P 1'
#
loop_
_entity.id
_entity.type
_entity.pdbx_description
1 polymer ?
#
loop_
_entity_poly.entity_id
_entity_poly.type
_entity_poly.pdbx_seq_one_letter_code
_entity_poly.pdbx_strand_id
1 'polypeptide(L)'
;MISPHIWTRTFILTALFLFSSTAFASQEGILTFSDINVHSKGIGSSGPIKITAKGGKKCSFTNFNISAFGKTYTLSKNELKTLHSCYNGMLLSYEHGYRILGGKTLYITLMFGFTSGIRKKTLIRFNQKGVLKITLPKKKK
;
A
#
# COMPACT_ATOMS: atom_id res chain seq x y z
N MET A 1 46.65 13.05 -44.24
CA MET A 1 46.69 14.21 -43.34
C MET A 1 45.39 14.26 -42.55
N ILE A 2 45.42 13.82 -41.29
CA ILE A 2 44.25 13.84 -40.40
C ILE A 2 44.21 15.21 -39.73
N SER A 3 43.07 15.91 -39.85
CA SER A 3 42.90 17.29 -39.36
C SER A 3 43.03 17.35 -37.83
N PRO A 4 43.86 18.27 -37.27
CA PRO A 4 44.13 18.36 -35.83
C PRO A 4 42.87 18.65 -34.99
N HIS A 5 41.80 19.14 -35.61
CA HIS A 5 40.50 19.35 -34.96
C HIS A 5 39.76 18.06 -34.57
N ILE A 6 40.03 16.95 -35.26
CA ILE A 6 39.39 15.66 -34.96
C ILE A 6 39.90 15.12 -33.62
N TRP A 7 41.21 15.24 -33.38
CA TRP A 7 41.86 14.72 -32.19
C TRP A 7 41.43 15.46 -30.90
N THR A 8 41.28 16.78 -30.97
CA THR A 8 40.77 17.59 -29.86
C THR A 8 39.31 17.26 -29.51
N ARG A 9 38.47 16.94 -30.51
CA ARG A 9 37.07 16.58 -30.28
C ARG A 9 36.92 15.21 -29.62
N THR A 10 37.73 14.24 -30.05
CA THR A 10 37.75 12.91 -29.44
C THR A 10 38.21 12.99 -27.99
N PHE A 11 39.25 13.76 -27.70
CA PHE A 11 39.78 13.91 -26.33
C PHE A 11 38.77 14.53 -25.36
N ILE A 12 38.00 15.53 -25.80
CA ILE A 12 36.94 16.16 -24.99
C ILE A 12 35.81 15.17 -24.68
N LEU A 13 35.40 14.35 -25.66
CA LEU A 13 34.35 13.33 -25.45
C LEU A 13 34.81 12.23 -24.49
N THR A 14 36.07 11.79 -24.57
CA THR A 14 36.62 10.79 -23.65
C THR A 14 36.75 11.34 -22.23
N ALA A 15 37.14 12.61 -22.08
CA ALA A 15 37.19 13.28 -20.78
C ALA A 15 35.82 13.39 -20.13
N LEU A 16 34.77 13.77 -20.89
CA LEU A 16 33.39 13.83 -20.37
C LEU A 16 32.86 12.47 -19.89
N PHE A 17 33.29 11.37 -20.52
CA PHE A 17 32.92 10.01 -20.11
C PHE A 17 33.59 9.59 -18.80
N LEU A 18 34.86 9.96 -18.60
CA LEU A 18 35.64 9.64 -17.39
C LEU A 18 35.23 10.44 -16.16
N PHE A 19 34.61 11.63 -16.35
CA PHE A 19 34.05 12.45 -15.28
C PHE A 19 32.54 12.25 -15.06
N SER A 20 31.95 11.19 -15.63
CA SER A 20 30.58 10.79 -15.30
C SER A 20 30.55 10.13 -13.90
N SER A 21 30.79 10.95 -12.88
CA SER A 21 30.69 10.56 -11.48
C SER A 21 29.32 9.93 -11.22
N THR A 22 29.34 8.83 -10.47
CA THR A 22 28.17 8.08 -10.01
C THR A 22 27.15 9.04 -9.42
N ALA A 23 26.06 9.30 -10.16
CA ALA A 23 24.94 10.05 -9.62
C ALA A 23 24.38 9.26 -8.42
N PHE A 24 24.62 9.76 -7.21
CA PHE A 24 24.02 9.21 -6.00
C PHE A 24 22.54 9.57 -5.99
N ALA A 25 21.72 8.76 -6.66
CA ALA A 25 20.28 8.83 -6.51
C ALA A 25 19.93 8.49 -5.06
N SER A 26 19.11 9.32 -4.41
CA SER A 26 18.60 9.05 -3.06
C SER A 26 17.93 7.68 -3.04
N GLN A 27 18.40 6.79 -2.15
CA GLN A 27 17.83 5.45 -1.96
C GLN A 27 16.73 5.53 -0.91
N GLU A 28 15.48 5.56 -1.36
CA GLU A 28 14.33 5.53 -0.46
C GLU A 28 14.16 4.13 0.16
N GLY A 29 14.18 4.06 1.50
CA GLY A 29 13.87 2.85 2.26
C GLY A 29 12.39 2.77 2.63
N ILE A 30 11.87 1.55 2.82
CA ILE A 30 10.47 1.32 3.17
C ILE A 30 10.34 1.05 4.67
N LEU A 31 9.45 1.79 5.33
CA LEU A 31 9.05 1.54 6.71
C LEU A 31 7.72 0.80 6.73
N THR A 32 7.74 -0.51 6.94
CA THR A 32 6.54 -1.34 6.94
C THR A 32 5.82 -1.28 8.28
N PHE A 33 4.50 -1.47 8.27
CA PHE A 33 3.73 -1.61 9.51
C PHE A 33 4.17 -2.86 10.28
N SER A 34 4.63 -2.63 11.52
CA SER A 34 4.78 -3.68 12.53
C SER A 34 3.42 -4.00 13.13
N ASP A 35 2.72 -2.98 13.64
CA ASP A 35 1.37 -3.10 14.19
C ASP A 35 0.48 -1.99 13.62
N ILE A 36 -0.82 -2.26 13.55
CA ILE A 36 -1.83 -1.26 13.21
C ILE A 36 -2.77 -1.14 14.39
N ASN A 37 -3.02 0.08 14.85
CA ASN A 37 -4.07 0.38 15.82
C ASN A 37 -4.72 1.71 15.43
N VAL A 38 -5.87 1.62 14.76
CA VAL A 38 -6.58 2.80 14.25
C VAL A 38 -7.97 2.86 14.85
N HIS A 39 -8.29 4.05 15.35
CA HIS A 39 -9.58 4.39 15.93
C HIS A 39 -10.15 5.58 15.15
N SER A 40 -11.36 5.43 14.65
CA SER A 40 -12.11 6.51 14.00
C SER A 40 -13.45 6.68 14.69
N LYS A 41 -13.85 7.93 14.93
CA LYS A 41 -15.20 8.26 15.42
C LYS A 41 -16.27 7.96 14.37
N GLY A 42 -15.87 7.78 13.11
CA GLY A 42 -16.77 7.58 11.99
C GLY A 42 -17.37 8.88 11.45
N ILE A 43 -18.21 8.74 10.42
CA ILE A 43 -18.99 9.84 9.82
C ILE A 43 -20.42 9.40 9.62
N GLY A 44 -21.37 10.31 9.89
CA GLY A 44 -22.80 10.04 9.78
C GLY A 44 -23.19 8.74 10.48
N SER A 45 -23.76 7.81 9.72
CA SER A 45 -24.27 6.55 10.27
C SER A 45 -23.27 5.39 10.29
N SER A 46 -21.98 5.63 9.98
CA SER A 46 -20.96 4.58 10.05
C SER A 46 -20.74 4.09 11.48
N GLY A 47 -20.93 4.99 12.45
CA GLY A 47 -20.53 4.77 13.84
C GLY A 47 -19.01 4.66 14.01
N PRO A 48 -18.56 4.41 15.24
CA PRO A 48 -17.14 4.24 15.55
C PRO A 48 -16.56 3.01 14.83
N ILE A 49 -15.32 3.15 14.37
CA ILE A 49 -14.56 2.11 13.68
C ILE A 49 -13.24 1.89 14.42
N LYS A 50 -12.89 0.63 14.66
CA LYS A 50 -11.59 0.23 15.21
C LYS A 50 -10.97 -0.84 14.34
N ILE A 51 -9.69 -0.67 13.98
CA ILE A 51 -8.93 -1.65 13.22
C ILE A 51 -7.65 -1.93 13.98
N THR A 52 -7.41 -3.20 14.29
CA THR A 52 -6.15 -3.62 14.90
C THR A 52 -5.52 -4.73 14.09
N ALA A 53 -4.21 -4.65 13.88
CA ALA A 53 -3.46 -5.73 13.26
C ALA A 53 -2.12 -5.91 13.97
N LYS A 54 -1.66 -7.15 14.06
CA LYS A 54 -0.35 -7.51 14.60
C LYS A 54 0.50 -8.09 13.48
N GLY A 55 1.67 -7.51 13.27
CA GLY A 55 2.63 -7.96 12.29
C GLY A 55 3.28 -9.28 12.70
N GLY A 56 3.61 -10.06 11.69
CA GLY A 56 4.38 -11.28 11.80
C GLY A 56 5.72 -11.17 11.07
N LYS A 57 6.36 -12.32 10.87
CA LYS A 57 7.61 -12.38 10.10
C LYS A 57 7.35 -12.12 8.61
N LYS A 58 8.34 -11.56 7.91
CA LYS A 58 8.34 -11.39 6.44
C LYS A 58 7.09 -10.68 5.89
N CYS A 59 6.74 -9.51 6.45
CA CYS A 59 5.63 -8.69 5.96
C CYS A 59 4.27 -9.41 5.93
N SER A 60 3.96 -10.15 7.00
CA SER A 60 2.67 -10.82 7.20
C SER A 60 1.95 -10.23 8.40
N PHE A 61 0.66 -10.54 8.54
CA PHE A 61 -0.10 -10.29 9.77
C PHE A 61 -0.43 -11.61 10.46
N THR A 62 -0.25 -11.65 11.78
CA THR A 62 -0.66 -12.78 12.63
C THR A 62 -2.10 -12.62 13.10
N ASN A 63 -2.58 -11.38 13.20
CA ASN A 63 -3.94 -11.03 13.55
C ASN A 63 -4.37 -9.77 12.80
N PHE A 64 -5.65 -9.70 12.42
CA PHE A 64 -6.27 -8.51 11.84
C PHE A 64 -7.75 -8.49 12.23
N ASN A 65 -8.15 -7.48 13.01
CA ASN A 65 -9.50 -7.29 13.52
C ASN A 65 -10.09 -5.99 13.01
N ILE A 66 -11.37 -6.06 12.63
CA ILE A 66 -12.14 -4.94 12.15
C ILE A 66 -13.40 -4.87 13.00
N SER A 67 -13.58 -3.78 13.73
CA SER A 67 -14.81 -3.46 14.44
C SER A 67 -15.49 -2.28 13.74
N ALA A 68 -16.67 -2.51 13.18
CA ALA A 68 -17.47 -1.49 12.51
C ALA A 68 -18.94 -1.90 12.51
N PHE A 69 -19.85 -0.92 12.45
CA PHE A 69 -21.31 -1.17 12.42
C PHE A 69 -21.82 -2.02 13.60
N GLY A 70 -21.17 -1.91 14.77
CA GLY A 70 -21.50 -2.71 15.96
C GLY A 70 -21.07 -4.19 15.87
N LYS A 71 -20.30 -4.57 14.86
CA LYS A 71 -19.79 -5.93 14.66
C LYS A 71 -18.27 -5.94 14.68
N THR A 72 -17.71 -7.04 15.18
CA THR A 72 -16.26 -7.31 15.10
C THR A 72 -16.03 -8.53 14.23
N TYR A 73 -15.08 -8.42 13.33
CA TYR A 73 -14.64 -9.48 12.44
C TYR A 73 -13.13 -9.67 12.56
N THR A 74 -12.71 -10.90 12.80
CA THR A 74 -11.31 -11.30 12.83
C THR A 74 -11.02 -12.09 11.56
N LEU A 75 -10.01 -11.67 10.80
CA LEU A 75 -9.63 -12.39 9.58
C LEU A 75 -9.16 -13.81 9.91
N SER A 76 -9.66 -14.76 9.14
CA SER A 76 -9.22 -16.15 9.19
C SER A 76 -7.77 -16.30 8.70
N LYS A 77 -7.14 -17.44 9.02
CA LYS A 77 -5.79 -17.75 8.53
C LYS A 77 -5.68 -17.69 7.00
N ASN A 78 -6.72 -18.12 6.28
CA ASN A 78 -6.72 -18.08 4.81
C ASN A 78 -6.82 -16.66 4.27
N GLU A 79 -7.61 -15.80 4.91
CA GLU A 79 -7.70 -14.38 4.55
C GLU A 79 -6.41 -13.63 4.88
N LEU A 80 -5.79 -13.89 6.03
CA LEU A 80 -4.50 -13.31 6.41
C LEU A 80 -3.40 -13.65 5.38
N LYS A 81 -3.40 -14.87 4.83
CA LYS A 81 -2.47 -15.27 3.75
C LYS A 81 -2.64 -14.43 2.48
N THR A 82 -3.83 -13.89 2.23
CA THR A 82 -4.02 -12.97 1.09
C THR A 82 -3.37 -11.60 1.33
N LEU A 83 -3.09 -11.24 2.58
CA LEU A 83 -2.47 -9.97 2.97
C LEU A 83 -0.92 -10.06 3.01
N HIS A 84 -0.28 -10.62 1.99
CA HIS A 84 1.17 -10.89 1.98
C HIS A 84 2.03 -9.76 1.39
N SER A 85 1.80 -8.50 1.78
CA SER A 85 2.62 -7.38 1.29
C SER A 85 3.22 -6.60 2.45
N CYS A 86 4.37 -6.00 2.19
CA CYS A 86 5.08 -5.07 3.09
C CYS A 86 4.34 -3.73 3.19
N TYR A 87 3.09 -3.74 3.63
CA TYR A 87 2.25 -2.54 3.66
C TYR A 87 2.86 -1.47 4.57
N ASN A 88 2.85 -0.23 4.09
CA ASN A 88 3.33 0.96 4.78
C ASN A 88 2.31 2.12 4.71
N GLY A 89 1.12 1.87 4.15
CA GLY A 89 0.06 2.85 4.08
C GLY A 89 -1.32 2.22 4.29
N MET A 90 -2.24 2.97 4.86
CA MET A 90 -3.64 2.58 5.01
C MET A 90 -4.58 3.75 4.71
N LEU A 91 -5.68 3.47 4.01
CA LEU A 91 -6.77 4.43 3.78
C LEU A 91 -8.09 3.81 4.24
N LEU A 92 -8.89 4.61 4.94
CA LEU A 92 -10.24 4.25 5.38
C LEU A 92 -11.26 5.11 4.66
N SER A 93 -12.30 4.49 4.12
CA SER A 93 -13.45 5.20 3.58
C SER A 93 -14.75 4.47 3.87
N TYR A 94 -15.85 5.24 3.91
CA TYR A 94 -17.17 4.76 4.24
C TYR A 94 -18.15 5.10 3.13
N GLU A 95 -19.00 4.15 2.80
CA GLU A 95 -20.12 4.34 1.90
C GLU A 95 -21.41 4.01 2.64
N HIS A 96 -22.39 4.92 2.58
CA HIS A 96 -23.70 4.69 3.18
C HIS A 96 -24.44 3.52 2.53
N GLY A 97 -24.20 3.32 1.23
CA GLY A 97 -24.80 2.28 0.40
C GLY A 97 -26.31 2.45 0.20
N TYR A 98 -26.88 1.65 -0.70
CA TYR A 98 -28.33 1.55 -0.88
C TYR A 98 -28.87 0.40 -0.02
N ARG A 99 -29.95 0.65 0.74
CA ARG A 99 -30.52 -0.31 1.72
C ARG A 99 -30.77 -1.70 1.13
N ILE A 100 -31.23 -1.76 -0.12
CA ILE A 100 -31.65 -2.99 -0.82
C ILE A 100 -30.44 -3.82 -1.32
N LEU A 101 -29.32 -3.18 -1.67
CA LEU A 101 -28.22 -3.82 -2.42
C LEU A 101 -27.00 -4.22 -1.58
N GLY A 102 -26.96 -3.87 -0.29
CA GLY A 102 -25.81 -4.21 0.56
C GLY A 102 -25.62 -3.30 1.76
N GLY A 103 -26.29 -2.14 1.76
CA GLY A 103 -26.22 -1.15 2.82
C GLY A 103 -24.81 -0.62 3.08
N LYS A 104 -24.59 -0.16 4.31
CA LYS A 104 -23.34 0.49 4.74
C LYS A 104 -22.13 -0.40 4.52
N THR A 105 -21.07 0.18 3.96
CA THR A 105 -19.81 -0.52 3.68
C THR A 105 -18.61 0.30 4.13
N LEU A 106 -17.72 -0.34 4.88
CA LEU A 106 -16.39 0.15 5.22
C LEU A 106 -15.38 -0.41 4.22
N TYR A 107 -14.54 0.47 3.69
CA TYR A 107 -13.44 0.13 2.82
C TYR A 107 -12.13 0.41 3.56
N ILE A 108 -11.29 -0.61 3.65
CA ILE A 108 -9.94 -0.53 4.22
C ILE A 108 -8.98 -0.86 3.10
N THR A 109 -8.20 0.11 2.68
CA THR A 109 -7.18 -0.09 1.66
C THR A 109 -5.82 -0.16 2.32
N LEU A 110 -5.13 -1.30 2.22
CA LEU A 110 -3.74 -1.45 2.60
C LEU A 110 -2.85 -1.20 1.38
N MET A 111 -1.78 -0.43 1.55
CA MET A 111 -0.92 0.04 0.46
C MET A 111 0.54 -0.25 0.76
N PHE A 112 1.25 -0.63 -0.28
CA PHE A 112 2.70 -0.67 -0.34
C PHE A 112 3.15 0.33 -1.39
N GLY A 113 3.95 1.31 -1.02
CA GLY A 113 4.39 2.37 -1.92
C GLY A 113 5.56 3.17 -1.39
N PHE A 114 5.98 4.11 -2.23
CA PHE A 114 7.04 5.08 -1.98
C PHE A 114 6.47 6.48 -2.21
N THR A 115 7.25 7.52 -1.94
CA THR A 115 6.89 8.89 -2.33
C THR A 115 6.58 9.02 -3.83
N SER A 116 7.26 8.23 -4.66
CA SER A 116 7.02 8.14 -6.11
C SER A 116 5.71 7.45 -6.51
N GLY A 117 5.01 6.80 -5.57
CA GLY A 117 3.68 6.24 -5.81
C GLY A 117 3.43 4.86 -5.20
N ILE A 118 2.19 4.40 -5.36
CA ILE A 118 1.70 3.13 -4.81
C ILE A 118 2.07 1.98 -5.77
N ARG A 119 2.75 0.96 -5.24
CA ARG A 119 3.18 -0.23 -5.98
C ARG A 119 2.21 -1.39 -5.86
N LYS A 120 1.62 -1.60 -4.67
CA LYS A 120 0.57 -2.60 -4.43
C LYS A 120 -0.54 -2.02 -3.57
N LYS A 121 -1.76 -2.47 -3.82
CA LYS A 121 -2.96 -2.04 -3.11
C LYS A 121 -3.87 -3.25 -2.89
N THR A 122 -4.25 -3.50 -1.64
CA THR A 122 -5.22 -4.52 -1.27
C THR A 122 -6.44 -3.86 -0.67
N LEU A 123 -7.61 -4.14 -1.23
CA LEU A 123 -8.87 -3.58 -0.75
C LEU A 123 -9.62 -4.62 0.08
N ILE A 124 -9.94 -4.28 1.32
CA ILE A 124 -10.82 -5.04 2.19
C ILE A 124 -12.15 -4.28 2.27
N ARG A 125 -13.25 -4.96 1.95
CA ARG A 125 -14.61 -4.44 2.04
C ARG A 125 -15.32 -5.18 3.17
N PHE A 126 -15.85 -4.44 4.12
CA PHE A 126 -16.63 -4.99 5.24
C PHE A 126 -17.99 -4.29 5.27
N ASN A 127 -19.08 -5.03 5.11
CA ASN A 127 -20.42 -4.44 5.10
C ASN A 127 -21.15 -4.60 6.45
N GLN A 128 -22.24 -3.85 6.64
CA GLN A 128 -23.05 -3.94 7.86
C GLN A 128 -23.66 -5.33 8.14
N LYS A 129 -23.78 -6.17 7.10
CA LYS A 129 -24.24 -7.55 7.28
C LYS A 129 -23.15 -8.43 7.93
N GLY A 130 -21.90 -7.97 7.97
CA GLY A 130 -20.76 -8.71 8.49
C GLY A 130 -20.01 -9.50 7.43
N VAL A 131 -20.31 -9.27 6.15
CA VAL A 131 -19.62 -9.94 5.04
C VAL A 131 -18.34 -9.19 4.73
N LEU A 132 -17.23 -9.92 4.73
CA LEU A 132 -15.92 -9.42 4.36
C LEU A 132 -15.52 -9.93 2.97
N LYS A 133 -14.93 -9.06 2.15
CA LYS A 133 -14.35 -9.41 0.85
C LYS A 133 -12.98 -8.74 0.69
N ILE A 134 -11.99 -9.52 0.27
CA ILE A 134 -10.63 -9.02 -0.02
C ILE A 134 -10.43 -9.03 -1.53
N THR A 135 -10.01 -7.90 -2.09
CA THR A 135 -9.70 -7.73 -3.51
C THR A 135 -8.23 -7.34 -3.66
N LEU A 136 -7.47 -8.19 -4.35
CA LEU A 136 -6.07 -7.97 -4.68
C LEU A 136 -5.94 -7.15 -5.97
N PRO A 137 -4.83 -6.41 -6.16
CA PRO A 137 -4.64 -5.64 -7.37
C PRO A 137 -4.44 -6.61 -8.55
N LYS A 138 -5.07 -6.32 -9.69
CA LYS A 138 -4.84 -7.09 -10.92
C LYS A 138 -3.36 -6.96 -11.30
N LYS A 139 -2.68 -8.09 -11.51
CA LYS A 139 -1.34 -8.07 -12.13
C LYS A 139 -1.48 -7.41 -13.49
N LYS A 140 -0.81 -6.28 -13.72
CA LYS A 140 -0.61 -5.78 -15.09
C LYS A 140 0.23 -6.83 -15.81
N LYS A 141 -0.29 -7.36 -16.92
CA LYS A 141 0.45 -8.24 -17.83
C LYS A 141 1.55 -7.45 -18.51
#